data_AF-A0AAV0S1M9-F1
#
_entry.id   AF-A0AAV0S1M9-F1
#
_cell.length_a   1.000
_cell.length_b   1.000
_cell.length_c   1.000
_cell.angle_alpha   90.00
_cell.angle_beta   90.00
_cell.angle_gamma   90.00
#
_symmetry.space_group_name_H-M   'P 1'
#
loop_
_entity.id
_entity.type
_entity.pdbx_description
1 polymer ?
#
loop_
_entity_poly.entity_id
_entity_poly.type
_entity_poly.pdbx_seq_one_letter_code
_entity_poly.pdbx_strand_id
1 'polypeptide(L)' 'NIFDVYRVLRPGGLFWLDHFFCVGDELRDVYGPLIRSVGFRKVKWVVGRKLDRGEELREMYLSALLEKPLDNSW' A
#
# COMPACT_ATOMS: atom_id res chain seq x y z
N ASN A 1 -10.80 5.80 1.52
CA ASN A 1 -10.00 5.62 0.28
C ASN A 1 -8.53 5.94 0.61
N ILE A 2 -7.52 5.35 -0.05
CA ILE A 2 -6.08 5.65 0.15
C ILE A 2 -5.77 7.16 -0.04
N PHE A 3 -6.54 7.84 -0.89
CA PHE A 3 -6.47 9.29 -1.08
C PHE A 3 -6.81 10.07 0.18
N ASP A 4 -7.81 9.62 0.96
CA ASP A 4 -8.21 10.29 2.19
C ASP A 4 -7.07 10.28 3.22
N VAL A 5 -6.36 9.15 3.30
CA VAL A 5 -5.17 9.01 4.14
C VAL A 5 -4.08 9.99 3.69
N TYR A 6 -3.80 10.06 2.38
CA TYR A 6 -2.80 11.00 1.85
C TYR A 6 -3.15 12.48 2.12
N ARG A 7 -4.43 12.83 2.02
CA ARG A 7 -4.91 14.19 2.22
C ARG A 7 -4.75 14.66 3.66
N VAL A 8 -5.02 13.79 4.65
CA VAL A 8 -4.93 14.15 6.08
C VAL A 8 -3.51 14.04 6.64
N LEU A 9 -2.64 13.25 6.02
CA LEU A 9 -1.26 13.11 6.45
C LEU A 9 -0.47 14.40 6.18
N ARG A 10 0.30 14.87 7.17
CA ARG A 10 1.20 16.02 6.98
C ARG A 10 2.39 15.65 6.08
N PRO A 11 3.00 16.61 5.36
CA PRO A 11 4.27 16.38 4.67
C PRO A 11 5.31 15.73 5.61
N GLY A 12 6.01 14.71 5.12
CA GLY A 12 6.93 13.87 5.90
C GLY A 12 6.27 12.85 6.82
N GLY A 13 4.93 12.80 6.88
CA GLY A 13 4.22 11.82 7.66
C GLY A 13 4.35 10.41 7.08
N LEU A 14 4.31 9.43 7.98
CA LEU A 14 4.31 8.01 7.64
C LEU A 14 2.91 7.42 7.76
N PHE A 15 2.57 6.55 6.82
CA PHE A 15 1.38 5.72 6.84
C PHE A 15 1.82 4.25 6.86
N TRP A 16 1.43 3.54 7.93
CA TRP A 16 1.61 2.11 8.04
C TRP A 16 0.29 1.42 7.69
N LEU A 17 0.31 0.71 6.56
CA LEU A 17 -0.72 -0.23 6.13
C LEU A 17 -0.26 -1.63 6.54
N ASP A 18 -1.08 -2.37 7.25
CA ASP A 18 -0.71 -3.69 7.76
C ASP A 18 -1.82 -4.71 7.47
N HIS A 19 -1.42 -5.96 7.19
CA HIS A 19 -2.32 -7.09 6.94
C HIS A 19 -3.42 -6.81 5.89
N PHE A 20 -3.12 -6.00 4.86
CA PHE A 20 -4.06 -5.78 3.76
C PHE A 20 -4.11 -7.02 2.86
N PHE A 21 -5.27 -7.65 2.70
CA PHE A 21 -5.42 -8.83 1.84
C PHE A 21 -5.95 -8.46 0.46
N CYS A 22 -5.42 -9.11 -0.57
CA CYS A 22 -5.89 -8.99 -1.96
C CYS A 22 -5.42 -10.19 -2.78
N VAL A 23 -6.00 -10.41 -3.97
CA VAL A 23 -5.47 -11.40 -4.91
C VAL A 23 -4.13 -10.90 -5.46
N GLY A 24 -3.15 -11.79 -5.63
CA GLY A 24 -1.79 -11.40 -6.03
C GLY A 24 -1.71 -10.59 -7.33
N ASP A 25 -2.58 -10.88 -8.31
CA ASP A 25 -2.66 -10.11 -9.55
C ASP A 25 -3.26 -8.70 -9.31
N GLU A 26 -4.29 -8.57 -8.48
CA GLU A 26 -4.83 -7.26 -8.09
C GLU A 26 -3.80 -6.40 -7.34
N LEU A 27 -2.99 -7.03 -6.47
CA LEU A 27 -1.91 -6.34 -5.77
C LEU A 27 -0.94 -5.67 -6.74
N ARG A 28 -0.57 -6.40 -7.80
CA ARG A 28 0.40 -5.97 -8.81
C ARG A 28 -0.20 -4.95 -9.77
N ASP A 29 -1.41 -5.20 -10.24
CA ASP A 29 -1.98 -4.51 -11.40
C ASP A 29 -2.92 -3.37 -11.00
N VAL A 30 -3.47 -3.38 -9.77
CA VAL A 30 -4.42 -2.38 -9.29
C VAL A 30 -3.88 -1.63 -8.07
N TYR A 31 -3.64 -2.32 -6.96
CA TYR A 31 -3.33 -1.65 -5.69
C TYR A 31 -1.94 -1.01 -5.67
N GLY A 32 -0.94 -1.70 -6.21
CA GLY A 32 0.42 -1.18 -6.32
C GLY A 32 0.49 0.13 -7.11
N PRO A 33 -0.06 0.19 -8.34
CA PRO A 33 -0.17 1.42 -9.12
C PRO A 33 -1.00 2.50 -8.43
N LEU A 34 -2.14 2.15 -7.82
CA LEU A 34 -3.01 3.09 -7.12
C LEU A 34 -2.30 3.79 -5.94
N ILE A 35 -1.56 3.05 -5.11
CA ILE A 35 -0.81 3.62 -3.99
C ILE A 35 0.25 4.60 -4.50
N ARG A 36 0.93 4.25 -5.61
CA ARG A 36 1.94 5.12 -6.22
C ARG A 36 1.33 6.36 -6.88
N SER A 37 0.19 6.22 -7.56
CA SER A 37 -0.46 7.34 -8.27
C SER A 37 -0.97 8.43 -7.34
N VAL A 38 -1.25 8.10 -6.07
CA VAL A 38 -1.69 9.06 -5.05
C VAL A 38 -0.54 9.96 -4.56
N GLY A 39 0.73 9.55 -4.78
CA GLY A 39 1.91 10.34 -4.41
C GLY A 39 2.65 9.85 -3.16
N PHE A 40 2.26 8.71 -2.59
CA PHE A 40 3.05 8.07 -1.52
C PHE A 40 4.38 7.54 -2.06
N ARG A 41 5.46 7.79 -1.32
CA ARG A 41 6.75 7.11 -1.52
C ARG A 41 6.72 5.78 -0.78
N LYS A 42 7.17 4.72 -1.44
CA LYS A 42 7.37 3.41 -0.80
C LYS A 42 8.63 3.45 0.07
N VAL A 43 8.47 3.31 1.39
CA VAL A 43 9.59 3.14 2.32
C VAL A 43 9.96 1.67 2.44
N LYS A 44 8.97 0.82 2.76
CA LYS A 44 9.15 -0.64 2.87
C LYS A 44 7.86 -1.35 2.48
N TRP A 45 7.96 -2.38 1.66
CA TRP A 45 6.85 -3.30 1.36
C TRP A 45 7.28 -4.73 1.67
N VAL A 46 6.37 -5.47 2.29
CA VAL A 46 6.49 -6.90 2.53
C VAL A 46 5.21 -7.54 2.03
N VAL A 47 5.35 -8.57 1.21
CA VAL A 47 4.22 -9.34 0.69
C VAL A 47 4.39 -10.79 1.12
N GLY A 48 3.34 -11.38 1.68
CA GLY A 48 3.30 -12.78 2.08
C GLY A 48 2.11 -13.50 1.47
N ARG A 49 2.21 -14.81 1.24
CA ARG A 49 1.07 -15.61 0.79
C ARG A 49 0.07 -15.77 1.94
N LYS A 50 -1.21 -15.63 1.62
CA LYS A 50 -2.33 -15.90 2.53
C LYS A 50 -2.84 -17.31 2.23
N LEU A 51 -2.57 -18.26 3.14
CA LEU A 51 -2.77 -19.71 2.91
C LEU A 51 -3.95 -20.31 3.70
N ASP A 52 -4.63 -19.51 4.52
CA ASP A 52 -5.74 -19.96 5.40
C ASP A 52 -6.98 -20.46 4.63
N ARG A 53 -7.12 -20.06 3.36
CA ARG A 53 -8.27 -20.43 2.50
C ARG A 53 -7.91 -21.28 1.28
N GLY A 54 -6.65 -21.73 1.18
CA GLY A 54 -6.14 -22.48 0.02
C GLY A 54 -5.24 -21.64 -0.89
N GLU A 55 -4.20 -22.27 -1.44
CA GLU A 55 -3.20 -21.62 -2.30
C GLU A 55 -3.75 -21.28 -3.69
N GLU A 56 -4.78 -21.99 -4.14
CA GLU A 56 -5.45 -21.79 -5.42
C GLU A 56 -6.07 -20.40 -5.58
N LEU A 57 -6.45 -19.76 -4.47
CA LEU A 57 -7.01 -18.41 -4.46
C LEU A 57 -5.95 -17.33 -4.70
N ARG A 58 -4.66 -17.67 -4.54
CA ARG A 58 -3.52 -16.75 -4.72
C ARG A 58 -3.66 -15.45 -3.92
N GLU A 59 -4.30 -15.53 -2.76
CA GLU A 59 -4.44 -14.40 -1.85
C GLU A 59 -3.07 -14.05 -1.25
N MET A 60 -2.83 -12.76 -1.07
CA MET A 60 -1.60 -12.21 -0.52
C MET A 60 -1.93 -11.21 0.58
N TYR A 61 -1.10 -11.17 1.61
CA TYR A 61 -1.05 -10.06 2.56
C TYR A 61 0.02 -9.06 2.14
N LEU A 62 -0.33 -7.77 2.14
CA LEU A 62 0.59 -6.65 2.02
C LEU A 62 0.69 -5.94 3.37
N SER A 63 1.94 -5.77 3.84
CA SER A 63 2.29 -4.78 4.84
C SER A 63 3.22 -3.75 4.21
N ALA A 64 2.88 -2.48 4.36
CA ALA A 64 3.54 -1.37 3.70
C ALA A 64 3.76 -0.19 4.66
N LEU A 65 4.98 0.32 4.66
CA LEU A 65 5.30 1.64 5.19
C LEU A 65 5.44 2.61 4.02
N LEU A 66 4.62 3.66 4.05
CA LEU A 66 4.49 4.67 3.01
C LEU A 66 4.77 6.04 3.61
N GLU A 67 5.43 6.90 2.86
CA GLU A 67 5.76 8.27 3.27
C GLU A 67 5.05 9.26 2.35
N LYS A 68 4.45 10.30 2.93
CA LYS A 68 4.09 11.49 2.16
C LYS A 68 5.34 12.37 2.01
N PRO A 69 5.82 12.63 0.78
CA PRO A 69 7.06 13.39 0.57
C PRO A 69 7.08 14.73 1.31
N LEU A 70 8.27 15.12 1.77
CA LEU A 70 8.53 16.39 2.43
C LEU A 70 8.61 17.60 1.48
N ASP A 71 8.54 17.38 0.15
CA ASP A 71 8.68 18.48 -0.80
C ASP A 71 7.52 19.47 -0.67
N ASN A 72 7.83 20.62 -0.09
CA ASN A 72 7.02 21.82 -0.07
C ASN A 72 7.01 22.43 -1.48
N SER A 73 6.28 21.83 -2.41
CA SER A 73 5.86 22.55 -3.62
C SER A 73 4.48 23.15 -3.38
N TRP A 74 4.46 24.27 -2.66
CA TRP A 74 3.37 25.25 -2.63
C TRP A 74 3.93 26.58 -3.12
#